data_AF-A0A962HN55-F1
#
_entry.id   AF-A0A962HN55-F1
#
_cell.length_a   1.000
_cell.length_b   1.000
_cell.length_c   1.000
_cell.angle_alpha   90.00
_cell.angle_beta   90.00
_cell.angle_gamma   90.00
#
_symmetry.space_group_name_H-M   'P 1'
#
loop_
_entity.id
_entity.type
_entity.pdbx_description
1 polymer ?
#
loop_
_entity_poly.entity_id
_entity_poly.type
_entity_poly.pdbx_seq_one_letter_code
_entity_poly.pdbx_strand_id
1 'polypeptide(L)'
;REIRLSERKFYQKITDIYATAVDYDATATATKRFFATVQNKLHWAIHGQTAAEVVYNRADADKKNMGLTTWKDAPQGKIQKFDVSVAKNYLAESEMAQLSRLVNAYLDIAEDMAQRNIPVTMADWEERLNRFITATDRDILQDAGKVTAEIAKAHAESEFEKYRIVQDRLYQSDFDRLMNASENKGEKA
;
A
#
# COMPACT_ATOMS: atom_id res chain seq x y z
N ARG A 1 -0.35 12.79 -5.32
CA ARG A 1 -1.50 13.19 -4.46
C ARG A 1 -2.74 12.29 -4.69
N GLU A 2 -3.12 11.99 -5.94
CA GLU A 2 -4.26 11.11 -6.26
C GLU A 2 -4.13 9.67 -5.72
N ILE A 3 -2.93 9.08 -5.77
CA ILE A 3 -2.69 7.68 -5.32
C ILE A 3 -2.85 7.49 -3.78
N ARG A 4 -2.62 8.54 -2.97
CA ARG A 4 -2.88 8.49 -1.51
C ARG A 4 -4.34 8.74 -1.17
N LEU A 5 -4.99 9.63 -1.92
CA LEU A 5 -6.43 9.81 -1.87
C LEU A 5 -7.16 8.53 -2.30
N SER A 6 -6.63 7.80 -3.29
CA SER A 6 -7.20 6.52 -3.72
C SER A 6 -6.99 5.45 -2.66
N GLU A 7 -5.84 5.33 -2.01
CA GLU A 7 -5.61 4.31 -0.96
C GLU A 7 -6.44 4.54 0.30
N ARG A 8 -6.48 5.78 0.84
CA ARG A 8 -7.35 6.05 1.98
C ARG A 8 -8.80 5.77 1.61
N LYS A 9 -9.25 6.21 0.42
CA LYS A 9 -10.59 5.87 -0.08
C LYS A 9 -10.76 4.36 -0.29
N PHE A 10 -9.71 3.63 -0.65
CA PHE A 10 -9.73 2.19 -0.91
C PHE A 10 -9.94 1.39 0.38
N TYR A 11 -9.10 1.60 1.40
CA TYR A 11 -9.29 0.95 2.69
C TYR A 11 -10.50 1.50 3.44
N GLN A 12 -10.86 2.77 3.23
CA GLN A 12 -12.11 3.32 3.73
C GLN A 12 -13.29 2.55 3.13
N LYS A 13 -13.36 2.36 1.81
CA LYS A 13 -14.45 1.61 1.16
C LYS A 13 -14.53 0.16 1.64
N ILE A 14 -13.39 -0.51 1.78
CA ILE A 14 -13.31 -1.85 2.38
C ILE A 14 -13.89 -1.82 3.81
N THR A 15 -13.52 -0.81 4.59
CA THR A 15 -14.03 -0.62 5.96
C THR A 15 -15.52 -0.33 5.99
N ASP A 16 -16.02 0.50 5.08
CA ASP A 16 -17.43 0.90 5.00
C ASP A 16 -18.32 -0.31 4.70
N ILE A 17 -17.86 -1.22 3.83
CA ILE A 17 -18.57 -2.48 3.56
C ILE A 17 -18.54 -3.41 4.75
N TYR A 18 -17.38 -3.64 5.36
CA TYR A 18 -17.31 -4.54 6.51
C TYR A 18 -18.00 -3.97 7.75
N ALA A 19 -18.15 -2.65 7.83
CA ALA A 19 -18.98 -1.99 8.83
C ALA A 19 -20.49 -2.27 8.67
N THR A 20 -20.93 -2.82 7.53
CA THR A 20 -22.30 -3.33 7.35
C THR A 20 -22.53 -4.69 8.00
N ALA A 21 -21.47 -5.36 8.45
CA ALA A 21 -21.60 -6.65 9.10
C ALA A 21 -22.37 -6.53 10.42
N VAL A 22 -23.23 -7.52 10.70
CA VAL A 22 -24.12 -7.50 11.88
C VAL A 22 -23.35 -7.56 13.20
N ASP A 23 -22.15 -8.12 13.19
CA ASP A 23 -21.25 -8.32 14.32
C ASP A 23 -20.03 -7.36 14.28
N TYR A 24 -20.09 -6.30 13.48
CA TYR A 24 -19.00 -5.32 13.39
C TYR A 24 -18.82 -4.52 14.68
N ASP A 25 -17.59 -4.52 15.20
CA ASP A 25 -17.14 -3.63 16.28
C ASP A 25 -15.79 -3.01 15.90
N ALA A 26 -15.75 -1.69 15.71
CA ALA A 26 -14.54 -0.95 15.34
C ALA A 26 -13.42 -1.03 16.39
N THR A 27 -13.75 -1.29 17.66
CA THR A 27 -12.80 -1.36 18.76
C THR A 27 -12.28 -2.78 19.01
N ALA A 28 -12.99 -3.79 18.50
CA ALA A 28 -12.63 -5.19 18.69
C ALA A 28 -11.28 -5.52 18.04
N THR A 29 -10.44 -6.24 18.79
CA THR A 29 -9.18 -6.80 18.27
C THR A 29 -9.43 -7.73 17.07
N ALA A 30 -10.56 -8.44 17.06
CA ALA A 30 -10.99 -9.29 15.96
C ALA A 30 -11.11 -8.50 14.64
N THR A 31 -11.74 -7.32 14.67
CA THR A 31 -11.91 -6.43 13.52
C THR A 31 -10.57 -5.94 12.97
N LYS A 32 -9.64 -5.53 13.84
CA LYS A 32 -8.29 -5.13 13.42
C LYS A 32 -7.54 -6.28 12.74
N ARG A 33 -7.61 -7.48 13.32
CA ARG A 33 -7.00 -8.69 12.75
C ARG A 33 -7.61 -9.02 11.40
N PHE A 34 -8.93 -8.93 11.29
CA PHE A 34 -9.66 -9.17 10.05
C PHE A 34 -9.18 -8.26 8.92
N PHE A 35 -9.09 -6.94 9.16
CA PHE A 35 -8.62 -6.01 8.13
C PHE A 35 -7.18 -6.31 7.69
N ALA A 36 -6.30 -6.66 8.62
CA ALA A 36 -4.94 -7.09 8.30
C ALA A 36 -4.92 -8.37 7.44
N THR A 37 -5.76 -9.35 7.77
CA THR A 37 -5.90 -10.59 6.99
C THR A 37 -6.40 -10.30 5.58
N VAL A 38 -7.46 -9.51 5.44
CA VAL A 38 -8.03 -9.12 4.13
C VAL A 38 -6.98 -8.40 3.28
N GLN A 39 -6.27 -7.44 3.88
CA GLN A 39 -5.19 -6.74 3.19
C GLN A 39 -4.13 -7.71 2.66
N ASN A 40 -3.66 -8.63 3.50
CA ASN A 40 -2.64 -9.60 3.09
C ASN A 40 -3.14 -10.56 2.01
N LYS A 41 -4.41 -10.98 2.05
CA LYS A 41 -5.02 -11.79 0.99
C LYS A 41 -5.08 -11.07 -0.34
N LEU A 42 -5.44 -9.78 -0.33
CA LEU A 42 -5.45 -8.96 -1.54
C LEU A 42 -4.04 -8.77 -2.11
N HIS A 43 -3.05 -8.48 -1.27
CA HIS A 43 -1.65 -8.41 -1.68
C HIS A 43 -1.17 -9.75 -2.31
N TRP A 44 -1.48 -10.86 -1.65
CA TRP A 44 -1.13 -12.19 -2.13
C TRP A 44 -1.75 -12.50 -3.50
N ALA A 45 -3.03 -12.20 -3.68
CA ALA A 45 -3.75 -12.41 -4.94
C ALA A 45 -3.15 -11.64 -6.13
N ILE A 46 -2.43 -10.54 -5.88
CA ILE A 46 -1.82 -9.72 -6.94
C ILE A 46 -0.39 -10.14 -7.24
N HIS A 47 0.41 -10.44 -6.22
CA HIS A 47 1.87 -10.60 -6.37
C HIS A 47 2.50 -11.67 -5.48
N GLY A 48 1.70 -12.54 -4.85
CA GLY A 48 2.17 -13.71 -4.09
C GLY A 48 3.00 -13.39 -2.85
N GLN A 49 2.80 -12.21 -2.25
CA GLN A 49 3.50 -11.78 -1.04
C GLN A 49 2.51 -11.04 -0.13
N THR A 50 2.70 -11.14 1.18
CA THR A 50 2.04 -10.28 2.16
C THR A 50 2.57 -8.85 2.08
N ALA A 51 1.87 -7.89 2.69
CA ALA A 51 2.35 -6.50 2.74
C ALA A 51 3.73 -6.37 3.41
N ALA A 52 3.96 -7.13 4.48
CA ALA A 52 5.25 -7.16 5.18
C ALA A 52 6.37 -7.73 4.31
N GLU A 53 6.11 -8.83 3.59
CA GLU A 53 7.07 -9.43 2.67
C GLU A 53 7.42 -8.49 1.51
N VAL A 54 6.45 -7.75 0.96
CA VAL A 54 6.73 -6.72 -0.06
C VAL A 54 7.71 -5.68 0.46
N VAL A 55 7.47 -5.14 1.65
CA VAL A 55 8.37 -4.13 2.25
C VAL A 55 9.76 -4.75 2.47
N TYR A 56 9.83 -5.93 3.07
CA TYR A 56 11.10 -6.58 3.38
C TYR A 56 11.91 -6.92 2.11
N ASN A 57 11.27 -7.47 1.09
CA ASN A 57 11.94 -7.93 -0.12
C ASN A 57 12.29 -6.79 -1.08
N ARG A 58 11.57 -5.66 -1.04
CA ARG A 58 11.72 -4.57 -2.02
C ARG A 58 12.44 -3.33 -1.47
N ALA A 59 12.44 -3.11 -0.15
CA ALA A 59 13.20 -2.03 0.47
C ALA A 59 14.71 -2.31 0.39
N ASP A 60 15.43 -1.46 -0.35
CA ASP A 60 16.82 -1.70 -0.72
C ASP A 60 17.52 -0.37 -1.04
N ALA A 61 18.47 0.04 -0.21
CA ALA A 61 19.16 1.32 -0.30
C ALA A 61 20.02 1.49 -1.57
N ASP A 62 20.42 0.39 -2.21
CA ASP A 62 21.24 0.43 -3.41
C ASP A 62 20.40 0.67 -4.68
N LYS A 63 19.08 0.52 -4.58
CA LYS A 63 18.14 0.82 -5.66
C LYS A 63 17.80 2.30 -5.72
N LYS A 64 17.48 2.77 -6.94
CA LYS A 64 16.89 4.10 -7.14
C LYS A 64 15.65 4.24 -6.28
N ASN A 65 15.55 5.35 -5.54
CA ASN A 65 14.43 5.64 -4.63
C ASN A 65 14.20 4.53 -3.59
N MET A 66 15.24 3.78 -3.22
CA MET A 66 15.15 2.58 -2.38
C MET A 66 14.23 1.46 -2.89
N GLY A 67 13.92 1.45 -4.19
CA GLY A 67 12.90 0.56 -4.75
C GLY A 67 11.46 1.08 -4.63
N LEU A 68 11.23 2.26 -4.04
CA LEU A 68 9.91 2.88 -4.03
C LEU A 68 9.53 3.35 -5.45
N THR A 69 8.32 3.00 -5.86
CA THR A 69 7.66 3.49 -7.07
C THR A 69 6.87 4.77 -6.80
N THR A 70 6.40 4.98 -5.57
CA THR A 70 5.66 6.17 -5.14
C THR A 70 5.86 6.46 -3.65
N TRP A 71 5.74 7.73 -3.23
CA TRP A 71 5.83 8.18 -1.83
C TRP A 71 5.05 9.50 -1.67
N LYS A 72 5.05 10.12 -0.48
CA LYS A 72 4.23 11.31 -0.19
C LYS A 72 4.46 12.44 -1.18
N ASP A 73 5.72 12.72 -1.42
CA ASP A 73 6.20 13.84 -2.21
C ASP A 73 6.72 13.34 -3.58
N ALA A 74 6.30 12.16 -4.03
CA ALA A 74 6.67 11.65 -5.34
C ALA A 74 6.03 12.46 -6.50
N PRO A 75 6.69 12.55 -7.67
CA PRO A 75 8.06 12.07 -7.94
C PRO A 75 9.13 13.09 -7.51
N GLN A 76 8.73 14.30 -7.12
CA GLN A 76 9.63 15.40 -6.78
C GLN A 76 9.58 15.71 -5.28
N GLY A 77 10.49 15.11 -4.53
CA GLY A 77 10.59 15.30 -3.10
C GLY A 77 11.37 14.17 -2.42
N LYS A 78 11.82 14.43 -1.20
CA LYS A 78 12.55 13.44 -0.42
C LYS A 78 11.62 12.31 0.05
N ILE A 79 12.11 11.09 -0.02
CA ILE A 79 11.53 9.94 0.69
C ILE A 79 11.68 10.22 2.19
N GLN A 80 10.60 10.00 2.93
CA GLN A 80 10.57 10.14 4.38
C GLN A 80 10.56 8.76 5.05
N LYS A 81 10.99 8.70 6.31
CA LYS A 81 11.03 7.45 7.08
C LYS A 81 9.66 6.75 7.18
N PHE A 82 8.57 7.51 7.24
CA PHE A 82 7.23 6.92 7.25
C PHE A 82 6.79 6.36 5.89
N ASP A 83 7.45 6.72 4.79
CA ASP A 83 7.13 6.21 3.45
C ASP A 83 7.66 4.78 3.25
N VAL A 84 8.79 4.44 3.87
CA VAL A 84 9.49 3.17 3.60
C VAL A 84 8.82 1.95 4.23
N SER A 85 7.93 2.14 5.19
CA SER A 85 7.18 1.05 5.84
C SER A 85 5.84 0.73 5.17
N VAL A 86 5.51 1.41 4.06
CA VAL A 86 4.23 1.27 3.39
C VAL A 86 4.39 0.38 2.15
N ALA A 87 3.85 -0.83 2.18
CA ALA A 87 4.01 -1.83 1.10
C ALA A 87 3.63 -1.31 -0.30
N LYS A 88 2.51 -0.56 -0.41
CA LYS A 88 2.06 -0.02 -1.69
C LYS A 88 3.06 0.92 -2.38
N ASN A 89 3.95 1.55 -1.61
CA ASN A 89 4.95 2.46 -2.14
C ASN A 89 6.01 1.70 -2.96
N TYR A 90 6.05 0.37 -2.85
CA TYR A 90 6.92 -0.52 -3.62
C TYR A 90 6.19 -1.29 -4.73
N LEU A 91 4.89 -1.05 -4.93
CA LEU A 91 4.12 -1.74 -5.97
C LEU A 91 4.29 -1.06 -7.32
N ALA A 92 4.46 -1.86 -8.37
CA ALA A 92 4.45 -1.38 -9.74
C ALA A 92 3.06 -0.83 -10.11
N GLU A 93 3.00 0.02 -11.13
CA GLU A 93 1.74 0.58 -11.62
C GLU A 93 0.75 -0.52 -12.06
N SER A 94 1.25 -1.59 -12.68
CA SER A 94 0.45 -2.76 -13.07
C SER A 94 -0.13 -3.50 -11.87
N GLU A 95 0.65 -3.68 -10.79
CA GLU A 95 0.19 -4.31 -9.54
C GLU A 95 -0.88 -3.44 -8.86
N MET A 96 -0.65 -2.12 -8.79
CA MET A 96 -1.63 -1.16 -8.26
C MET A 96 -2.93 -1.14 -9.06
N ALA A 97 -2.84 -1.21 -10.39
CA ALA A 97 -4.00 -1.26 -11.26
C ALA A 97 -4.79 -2.55 -11.09
N GLN A 98 -4.13 -3.70 -10.97
CA GLN A 98 -4.80 -4.98 -10.72
C GLN A 98 -5.46 -5.02 -9.33
N LEU A 99 -4.75 -4.54 -8.29
CA LEU A 99 -5.28 -4.43 -6.93
C LEU A 99 -6.54 -3.56 -6.91
N SER A 100 -6.50 -2.42 -7.59
CA SER A 100 -7.64 -1.50 -7.71
C SER A 100 -8.84 -2.15 -8.40
N ARG A 101 -8.63 -2.88 -9.50
CA ARG A 101 -9.71 -3.58 -10.22
C ARG A 101 -10.32 -4.70 -9.38
N LEU A 102 -9.49 -5.53 -8.74
CA LEU A 102 -9.94 -6.64 -7.92
C LEU A 102 -10.82 -6.16 -6.77
N VAL A 103 -10.39 -5.12 -6.06
CA VAL A 103 -11.18 -4.57 -4.96
C VAL A 103 -12.43 -3.87 -5.43
N ASN A 104 -12.40 -3.05 -6.49
CA ASN A 104 -13.62 -2.44 -6.99
C ASN A 104 -14.68 -3.48 -7.36
N ALA A 105 -14.28 -4.54 -8.07
CA ALA A 105 -15.20 -5.63 -8.42
C ALA A 105 -15.78 -6.34 -7.18
N TYR A 106 -14.98 -6.52 -6.12
CA TYR A 106 -15.48 -7.07 -4.87
C TYR A 106 -16.44 -6.12 -4.13
N LEU A 107 -16.15 -4.82 -4.14
CA LEU A 107 -17.00 -3.80 -3.53
C LEU A 107 -18.37 -3.74 -4.22
N ASP A 108 -18.43 -3.85 -5.55
CA ASP A 108 -19.69 -3.85 -6.30
C ASP A 108 -20.62 -5.02 -5.87
N ILE A 109 -20.05 -6.21 -5.66
CA ILE A 109 -20.80 -7.38 -5.15
C ILE A 109 -21.33 -7.10 -3.74
N ALA A 110 -20.47 -6.54 -2.91
CA ALA A 110 -20.82 -6.29 -1.53
C ALA A 110 -21.85 -5.15 -1.36
N GLU A 111 -21.81 -4.15 -2.23
CA GLU A 111 -22.81 -3.09 -2.31
C GLU A 111 -24.19 -3.62 -2.74
N ASP A 112 -24.26 -4.50 -3.76
CA ASP A 112 -25.52 -5.19 -4.13
C ASP A 112 -26.13 -5.95 -2.95
N MET A 113 -25.29 -6.67 -2.19
CA MET A 113 -25.75 -7.42 -1.03
C MET A 113 -26.30 -6.50 0.06
N ALA A 114 -25.62 -5.39 0.34
CA ALA A 114 -26.06 -4.39 1.29
C ALA A 114 -27.40 -3.77 0.86
N GLN A 115 -27.56 -3.43 -0.43
CA GLN A 115 -28.82 -2.91 -0.99
C GLN A 115 -29.98 -3.91 -0.87
N ARG A 116 -29.69 -5.21 -0.95
CA ARG A 116 -30.66 -6.30 -0.81
C ARG A 116 -30.94 -6.68 0.65
N ASN A 117 -30.36 -5.97 1.62
CA ASN A 117 -30.49 -6.23 3.05
C ASN A 117 -30.14 -7.67 3.43
N ILE A 118 -29.14 -8.28 2.77
CA ILE A 118 -28.66 -9.61 3.14
C ILE A 118 -27.80 -9.44 4.39
N PRO A 119 -28.17 -10.01 5.55
CA PRO A 119 -27.33 -9.95 6.74
C PRO A 119 -26.08 -10.79 6.52
N VAL A 120 -24.92 -10.21 6.83
CA VAL A 120 -23.61 -10.86 6.65
C VAL A 120 -22.80 -10.64 7.92
N THR A 121 -22.10 -11.66 8.41
CA THR A 121 -21.13 -11.51 9.50
C THR A 121 -19.74 -11.15 8.95
N MET A 122 -18.83 -10.70 9.80
CA MET A 122 -17.43 -10.49 9.43
C MET A 122 -16.80 -11.79 8.89
N ALA A 123 -17.13 -12.95 9.46
CA ALA A 123 -16.62 -14.24 8.98
C ALA A 123 -17.15 -14.59 7.58
N ASP A 124 -18.44 -14.41 7.33
CA ASP A 124 -19.06 -14.65 6.01
C ASP A 124 -18.41 -13.77 4.93
N TRP A 125 -18.09 -12.54 5.30
CA TRP A 125 -17.40 -11.57 4.47
C TRP A 125 -16.00 -12.05 4.06
N GLU A 126 -15.22 -12.60 4.99
CA GLU A 126 -13.91 -13.20 4.65
C GLU A 126 -14.06 -14.44 3.76
N GLU A 127 -15.03 -15.32 4.04
CA GLU A 127 -15.26 -16.51 3.21
C GLU A 127 -15.66 -16.13 1.78
N ARG A 128 -16.51 -15.11 1.62
CA ARG A 128 -16.91 -14.57 0.32
C ARG A 128 -15.74 -13.96 -0.42
N LEU A 129 -14.88 -13.20 0.25
CA LEU A 129 -13.65 -12.69 -0.36
C LEU A 129 -12.77 -13.83 -0.87
N ASN A 130 -12.60 -14.91 -0.10
CA ASN A 130 -11.83 -16.07 -0.53
C ASN A 130 -12.44 -16.72 -1.78
N ARG A 131 -13.76 -16.94 -1.80
CA ARG A 131 -14.44 -17.47 -3.00
C ARG A 131 -14.26 -16.56 -4.20
N PHE A 132 -14.38 -15.25 -4.00
CA PHE A 132 -14.20 -14.27 -5.06
C PHE A 132 -12.78 -14.30 -5.63
N ILE A 133 -11.75 -14.28 -4.79
CA ILE A 133 -10.35 -14.35 -5.25
C ILE A 133 -10.11 -15.65 -6.03
N THR A 134 -10.57 -16.80 -5.50
CA THR A 134 -10.41 -18.11 -6.18
C THR A 134 -11.11 -18.12 -7.54
N ALA A 135 -12.32 -17.56 -7.63
CA ALA A 135 -13.09 -17.50 -8.86
C ALA A 135 -12.45 -16.59 -9.94
N THR A 136 -11.47 -15.77 -9.58
CA THR A 136 -10.67 -14.96 -10.51
C THR A 136 -9.35 -15.62 -10.91
N ASP A 137 -9.20 -16.93 -10.68
CA ASP A 137 -7.99 -17.72 -10.93
C ASP A 137 -6.74 -17.16 -10.23
N ARG A 138 -6.92 -16.68 -8.99
CA ARG A 138 -5.86 -16.13 -8.14
C ARG A 138 -5.65 -16.97 -6.90
N ASP A 139 -4.39 -17.10 -6.49
CA ASP A 139 -4.03 -17.76 -5.25
C ASP A 139 -4.45 -16.93 -4.04
N ILE A 140 -4.75 -17.62 -2.95
CA ILE A 140 -5.13 -17.00 -1.66
C ILE A 140 -4.11 -17.40 -0.62
N LEU A 141 -3.71 -16.44 0.19
CA LEU A 141 -2.87 -16.65 1.35
C LEU A 141 -3.52 -17.65 2.31
N GLN A 142 -2.84 -18.78 2.56
CA GLN A 142 -3.30 -19.86 3.45
C GLN A 142 -2.69 -19.77 4.86
N ASP A 143 -1.62 -19.01 5.03
CA ASP A 143 -0.88 -18.87 6.30
C ASP A 143 -0.69 -17.39 6.68
N ALA A 144 0.16 -17.10 7.67
CA ALA A 144 0.40 -15.74 8.13
C ALA A 144 1.47 -14.97 7.30
N GLY A 145 2.05 -15.61 6.28
CA GLY A 145 3.30 -15.17 5.65
C GLY A 145 4.54 -15.52 6.48
N LYS A 146 5.72 -15.23 5.92
CA LYS A 146 7.02 -15.56 6.53
C LYS A 146 7.66 -14.41 7.29
N VAL A 147 7.21 -13.18 7.05
CA VAL A 147 7.82 -11.96 7.59
C VAL A 147 6.80 -11.18 8.41
N THR A 148 7.17 -10.81 9.64
CA THR A 148 6.29 -9.98 10.48
C THR A 148 6.38 -8.51 10.11
N ALA A 149 5.35 -7.73 10.46
CA ALA A 149 5.32 -6.30 10.21
C ALA A 149 6.49 -5.57 10.92
N GLU A 150 6.87 -6.01 12.11
CA GLU A 150 7.98 -5.43 12.88
C GLU A 150 9.32 -5.67 12.19
N ILE A 151 9.57 -6.89 11.70
CA ILE A 151 10.80 -7.23 10.97
C ILE A 151 10.87 -6.43 9.67
N ALA A 152 9.79 -6.39 8.90
CA ALA A 152 9.72 -5.63 7.65
C ALA A 152 9.97 -4.14 7.88
N LYS A 153 9.35 -3.57 8.92
CA LYS A 153 9.55 -2.16 9.28
C LYS A 153 10.98 -1.87 9.70
N ALA A 154 11.56 -2.69 10.58
CA ALA A 154 12.94 -2.51 11.04
C ALA A 154 13.94 -2.59 9.87
N HIS A 155 13.74 -3.54 8.96
CA HIS A 155 14.53 -3.67 7.73
C HIS A 155 14.44 -2.41 6.87
N ALA A 156 13.23 -1.98 6.52
CA ALA A 156 13.03 -0.81 5.66
C ALA A 156 13.57 0.49 6.29
N GLU A 157 13.42 0.67 7.60
CA GLU A 157 14.01 1.80 8.31
C GLU A 157 15.54 1.75 8.30
N SER A 158 16.15 0.58 8.42
CA SER A 158 17.61 0.42 8.33
C SER A 158 18.13 0.77 6.93
N GLU A 159 17.46 0.30 5.87
CA GLU A 159 17.77 0.66 4.49
C GLU A 159 17.59 2.17 4.27
N PHE A 160 16.60 2.78 4.91
CA PHE A 160 16.36 4.22 4.79
C PHE A 160 17.50 5.06 5.37
N GLU A 161 18.07 4.64 6.51
CA GLU A 161 19.21 5.36 7.09
C GLU A 161 20.45 5.33 6.17
N LYS A 162 20.67 4.21 5.44
CA LYS A 162 21.72 4.12 4.42
C LYS A 162 21.43 5.04 3.24
N TYR A 163 20.21 4.98 2.71
CA TYR A 163 19.80 5.75 1.53
C TYR A 163 19.71 7.26 1.80
N ARG A 164 19.34 7.68 3.02
CA ARG A 164 19.21 9.11 3.37
C ARG A 164 20.47 9.90 3.03
N ILE A 165 21.64 9.32 3.26
CA ILE A 165 22.94 9.94 2.94
C ILE A 165 23.07 10.19 1.43
N VAL A 166 22.68 9.21 0.61
CA VAL A 166 22.69 9.31 -0.85
C VAL A 166 21.68 10.36 -1.31
N GLN A 167 20.46 10.32 -0.77
CA GLN A 167 19.40 11.25 -1.07
C GLN A 167 19.79 12.69 -0.74
N ASP A 168 20.39 12.94 0.43
CA ASP A 168 20.78 14.29 0.86
C ASP A 168 21.90 14.88 0.00
N ARG A 169 22.79 14.03 -0.54
CA ARG A 169 23.82 14.45 -1.50
C ARG A 169 23.25 14.79 -2.88
N LEU A 170 22.22 14.05 -3.32
CA LEU A 170 21.62 14.22 -4.64
C LEU A 170 20.51 15.27 -4.66
N TYR A 171 19.93 15.61 -3.51
CA TYR A 171 18.79 16.51 -3.43
C TYR A 171 19.21 17.97 -3.60
N GLN A 172 18.73 18.60 -4.68
CA GLN A 172 18.79 20.04 -4.86
C GLN A 172 17.49 20.69 -4.38
N SER A 173 17.60 21.59 -3.40
CA SER A 173 16.47 22.37 -2.94
C SER A 173 15.98 23.33 -4.03
N ASP A 174 14.75 23.82 -3.88
CA ASP A 174 14.20 24.81 -4.81
C ASP A 174 15.02 26.11 -4.79
N PHE A 175 15.63 26.44 -3.65
CA PHE A 175 16.58 27.55 -3.54
C PHE A 175 17.84 27.29 -4.36
N ASP A 176 18.43 26.09 -4.27
CA ASP A 176 19.62 25.71 -5.05
C ASP A 176 19.33 25.76 -6.55
N ARG A 177 18.13 25.31 -6.97
CA ARG A 177 17.70 25.40 -8.37
C ARG A 177 17.53 26.85 -8.83
N LEU A 178 16.98 27.72 -7.99
CA LEU A 178 16.82 29.15 -8.31
C LEU A 178 18.17 29.84 -8.44
N MET A 179 19.12 29.56 -7.54
CA MET A 179 20.48 30.10 -7.60
C MET A 179 21.22 29.65 -8.87
N ASN A 180 21.20 28.36 -9.18
CA ASN A 180 21.83 27.82 -10.39
C ASN A 180 21.19 28.36 -11.69
N ALA A 181 19.88 28.64 -11.67
CA ALA A 181 19.18 29.24 -12.81
C ALA A 181 19.50 30.73 -12.98
N SER A 182 19.79 31.46 -11.89
CA SER A 182 20.23 32.86 -11.95
C SER A 182 21.69 33.00 -12.41
N GLU A 183 22.59 32.11 -11.99
CA GLU A 183 23.99 32.11 -12.41
C GLU A 183 24.13 31.83 -13.92
N ASN A 184 23.38 30.86 -14.47
CA ASN A 184 23.36 30.56 -15.90
C ASN A 184 22.80 31.69 -16.80
N LYS A 185 22.06 32.65 -16.23
CA LYS A 185 21.59 33.84 -16.97
C LYS A 185 22.62 34.98 -16.95
N GLY A 186 23.50 35.03 -15.96
CA GLY A 186 24.58 36.00 -15.87
C GLY A 186 25.76 35.72 -16.81
N GLU A 187 26.04 34.44 -17.11
CA GLU A 187 27.13 34.05 -18.03
C GLU A 187 26.78 34.17 -19.52
N LYS A 188 25.50 34.37 -19.86
CA LYS A 188 25.02 34.52 -21.25
C LYS A 188 24.74 35.97 -21.66
N ALA A 189 25.11 36.95 -20.84
CA ALA A 189 24.88 38.38 -21.07
C ALA A 189 26.17 39.10 -21.46
#